data_AF-A0A964IJ36-F1
#
_entry.id   AF-A0A964IJ36-F1
#
_cell.length_a   1.000
_cell.length_b   1.000
_cell.length_c   1.000
_cell.angle_alpha   90.00
_cell.angle_beta   90.00
_cell.angle_gamma   90.00
#
_symmetry.space_group_name_H-M   'P 1'
#
loop_
_entity.id
_entity.type
_entity.pdbx_description
1 polymer ?
#
loop_
_entity_poly.entity_id
_entity_poly.type
_entity_poly.pdbx_seq_one_letter_code
_entity_poly.pdbx_strand_id
1 'polypeptide(L)'
;MTELLTSIEGSTLAAWVRESPSIWAYATILTLHTVGLAIVVGVNVVVDLRLLGGAPRIPLPSLRALFPIMWWGFALNFATGMLLFMADATAKAGQTVFYVKLASIAIALMVARTMSTRLHQDDGPIAANLKTLAILSLLLWTGAIVAGRLMAYL
;
A
#
# COMPACT_ATOMS: atom_id res chain seq x y z
N MET A 1 3.17 23.28 12.06
CA MET A 1 2.84 22.24 11.06
C MET A 1 3.15 22.72 9.65
N THR A 2 2.66 23.89 9.25
CA THR A 2 2.92 24.50 7.93
C THR A 2 4.41 24.72 7.65
N GLU A 3 5.19 25.24 8.59
CA GLU A 3 6.65 25.46 8.43
C GLU A 3 7.45 24.18 8.19
N LEU A 4 7.04 23.06 8.79
CA LEU A 4 7.69 21.76 8.59
C LEU A 4 7.43 21.25 7.17
N LEU A 5 6.19 21.34 6.70
CA LEU A 5 5.80 20.88 5.37
C LEU A 5 6.48 21.70 4.27
N THR A 6 6.54 23.02 4.44
CA THR A 6 7.27 23.90 3.50
C THR A 6 8.77 23.64 3.50
N SER A 7 9.36 23.34 4.66
CA SER A 7 10.78 22.95 4.76
C SER A 7 11.08 21.64 4.03
N ILE A 8 10.21 20.63 4.18
CA ILE A 8 10.31 19.36 3.45
C ILE A 8 10.19 19.57 1.95
N GLU A 9 9.21 20.36 1.51
CA GLU A 9 8.94 20.64 0.10
C GLU A 9 10.05 21.48 -0.56
N GLY A 10 10.69 22.37 0.21
CA GLY A 10 11.84 23.15 -0.22
C GLY A 10 13.18 22.39 -0.18
N SER A 11 13.19 21.13 0.24
CA SER A 11 14.43 20.33 0.28
C SER A 11 14.98 20.08 -1.13
N THR A 12 16.30 19.95 -1.25
CA THR A 12 16.97 19.67 -2.54
C THR A 12 16.47 18.39 -3.20
N LEU A 13 16.12 17.38 -2.39
CA LEU A 13 15.53 16.13 -2.86
C LEU A 13 14.12 16.34 -3.41
N ALA A 14 13.25 17.07 -2.70
CA ALA A 14 11.90 17.39 -3.15
C ALA A 14 11.91 18.22 -4.44
N ALA A 15 12.77 19.25 -4.49
CA ALA A 15 12.98 20.07 -5.68
C ALA A 15 13.46 19.22 -6.86
N TRP A 16 14.42 18.30 -6.66
CA TRP A 16 14.87 17.40 -7.73
C TRP A 16 13.75 16.50 -8.26
N VAL A 17 12.92 15.94 -7.38
CA VAL A 17 11.78 15.11 -7.81
C VAL A 17 10.77 15.92 -8.63
N ARG A 18 10.53 17.18 -8.27
CA ARG A 18 9.53 18.06 -8.90
C ARG A 18 10.03 18.75 -10.17
N GLU A 19 11.25 19.24 -10.17
CA GLU A 19 11.78 20.21 -11.14
C GLU A 19 12.83 19.63 -12.08
N SER A 20 13.24 18.37 -11.88
CA SER A 20 14.21 17.76 -12.77
C SER A 20 13.68 17.74 -14.22
N PRO A 21 14.45 18.26 -15.19
CA PRO A 21 14.05 18.27 -16.61
C PRO A 21 14.09 16.88 -17.23
N SER A 22 14.63 15.89 -16.51
CA SER A 22 14.65 14.50 -16.97
C SER A 22 13.29 13.85 -16.74
N ILE A 23 12.72 13.30 -17.81
CA ILE A 23 11.51 12.46 -17.73
C ILE A 23 11.65 11.31 -16.73
N TRP A 24 12.88 10.87 -16.44
CA TRP A 24 13.16 9.74 -15.56
C TRP A 24 13.10 10.06 -14.07
N ALA A 25 13.04 11.33 -13.64
CA ALA A 25 12.98 11.63 -12.21
C ALA A 25 11.61 11.27 -11.62
N TYR A 26 10.61 12.10 -11.86
CA TYR A 26 9.26 11.87 -11.35
C TYR A 26 8.64 10.58 -11.90
N ALA A 27 8.82 10.28 -13.20
CA ALA A 27 8.18 9.13 -13.81
C ALA A 27 8.71 7.79 -13.26
N THR A 28 10.01 7.67 -12.98
CA THR A 28 10.57 6.44 -12.37
C THR A 28 10.05 6.26 -10.96
N ILE A 29 10.01 7.33 -10.16
CA ILE A 29 9.49 7.27 -8.78
C ILE A 29 8.02 6.86 -8.79
N LEU A 30 7.21 7.48 -9.66
CA LEU A 30 5.80 7.13 -9.80
C LEU A 30 5.63 5.69 -10.27
N THR A 31 6.42 5.24 -11.24
CA THR A 31 6.39 3.86 -11.75
C THR A 31 6.74 2.87 -10.65
N LEU A 32 7.84 3.08 -9.93
CA LEU A 32 8.25 2.25 -8.81
C LEU A 32 7.21 2.23 -7.69
N HIS A 33 6.56 3.37 -7.43
CA HIS A 33 5.44 3.45 -6.50
C HIS A 33 4.29 2.54 -6.95
N THR A 34 3.87 2.61 -8.21
CA THR A 34 2.82 1.76 -8.77
C THR A 34 3.21 0.27 -8.77
N VAL A 35 4.47 -0.06 -9.07
CA VAL A 35 4.97 -1.45 -9.01
C VAL A 35 4.93 -1.97 -7.58
N GLY A 36 5.42 -1.20 -6.60
CA GLY A 36 5.33 -1.57 -5.19
C GLY A 36 3.89 -1.76 -4.72
N LEU A 37 2.98 -0.89 -5.19
CA LEU A 37 1.54 -1.00 -4.91
C LEU A 37 0.95 -2.28 -5.50
N ALA A 38 1.28 -2.60 -6.76
CA ALA A 38 0.80 -3.80 -7.43
C ALA A 38 1.27 -5.07 -6.71
N ILE A 39 2.51 -5.09 -6.20
CA ILE A 39 3.03 -6.22 -5.42
C ILE A 39 2.29 -6.36 -4.09
N VAL A 40 2.22 -5.30 -3.27
CA VAL A 40 1.61 -5.38 -1.94
C VAL A 40 0.12 -5.70 -2.03
N VAL A 41 -0.63 -5.02 -2.90
CA VAL A 41 -2.06 -5.26 -3.09
C VAL A 41 -2.29 -6.61 -3.74
N GLY A 42 -1.53 -6.95 -4.80
CA GLY A 42 -1.69 -8.19 -5.54
C GLY A 42 -1.50 -9.43 -4.67
N VAL A 43 -0.48 -9.43 -3.79
CA VAL A 43 -0.30 -10.53 -2.84
C VAL A 43 -1.47 -10.63 -1.88
N ASN A 44 -1.94 -9.52 -1.30
CA ASN A 44 -3.10 -9.54 -0.41
C ASN A 44 -4.34 -10.08 -1.13
N VAL A 45 -4.64 -9.59 -2.33
CA VAL A 45 -5.77 -10.06 -3.14
C VAL A 45 -5.71 -11.57 -3.39
N VAL A 46 -4.53 -12.11 -3.74
CA VAL A 46 -4.37 -13.56 -3.94
C VAL A 46 -4.68 -14.35 -2.67
N VAL A 47 -4.17 -13.91 -1.52
CA VAL A 47 -4.44 -14.53 -0.21
C VAL A 47 -5.91 -14.41 0.16
N ASP A 48 -6.50 -13.23 0.00
CA ASP A 48 -7.88 -12.93 0.34
C ASP A 48 -8.86 -13.76 -0.49
N LEU A 49 -8.68 -13.79 -1.83
CA LEU A 49 -9.48 -14.62 -2.72
C LEU A 49 -9.36 -16.09 -2.36
N ARG A 50 -8.17 -16.55 -1.96
CA ARG A 50 -8.00 -17.93 -1.51
C ARG A 50 -8.77 -18.21 -0.22
N LEU A 51 -8.74 -17.30 0.75
CA LEU A 51 -9.49 -17.43 2.01
C LEU A 51 -11.01 -17.40 1.80
N LEU A 52 -11.47 -16.66 0.79
CA LEU A 52 -12.87 -16.59 0.39
C LEU A 52 -13.35 -17.76 -0.49
N GLY A 53 -12.43 -18.63 -0.91
CA GLY A 53 -12.76 -19.85 -1.65
C GLY A 53 -12.68 -19.74 -3.17
N GLY A 54 -12.06 -18.69 -3.71
CA GLY A 54 -11.86 -18.53 -5.16
C GLY A 54 -10.88 -19.52 -5.80
N ALA A 55 -9.93 -20.05 -5.02
CA ALA A 55 -8.91 -21.00 -5.50
C ALA A 55 -8.69 -22.18 -4.53
N PRO A 56 -9.73 -22.96 -4.21
CA PRO A 56 -9.71 -23.93 -3.10
C PRO A 56 -8.65 -25.03 -3.25
N ARG A 57 -8.16 -25.28 -4.46
CA ARG A 57 -7.12 -26.27 -4.77
C ARG A 57 -5.72 -25.84 -4.36
N ILE A 58 -5.47 -24.55 -4.14
CA ILE A 58 -4.17 -24.05 -3.70
C ILE A 58 -4.03 -24.28 -2.19
N PRO A 59 -2.98 -24.95 -1.69
CA PRO A 59 -2.76 -25.09 -0.26
C PRO A 59 -2.48 -23.73 0.40
N LEU A 60 -3.06 -23.45 1.58
CA LEU A 60 -2.74 -22.22 2.31
C LEU A 60 -1.25 -22.11 2.70
N PRO A 61 -0.55 -23.21 3.07
CA PRO A 61 0.87 -23.13 3.39
C PRO A 61 1.75 -22.59 2.26
N SER A 62 1.41 -22.86 0.99
CA SER A 62 2.20 -22.36 -0.14
C SER A 62 2.10 -20.84 -0.30
N LEU A 63 1.03 -20.21 0.20
CA LEU A 63 0.87 -18.76 0.14
C LEU A 63 1.71 -18.02 1.19
N ARG A 64 2.24 -18.71 2.21
CA ARG A 64 3.09 -18.11 3.24
C ARG A 64 4.34 -17.45 2.64
N ALA A 65 4.88 -18.06 1.57
CA ALA A 65 6.04 -17.57 0.84
C ALA A 65 5.81 -16.21 0.15
N LEU A 66 4.55 -15.77 -0.01
CA LEU A 66 4.22 -14.48 -0.61
C LEU A 66 4.34 -13.31 0.38
N PHE A 67 4.24 -13.54 1.69
CA PHE A 67 4.31 -12.46 2.68
C PHE A 67 5.65 -11.70 2.68
N PRO A 68 6.83 -12.35 2.57
CA PRO A 68 8.08 -11.61 2.40
C PRO A 68 8.10 -10.72 1.15
N ILE A 69 7.52 -11.19 0.04
CA ILE A 69 7.41 -10.42 -1.21
C ILE A 69 6.48 -9.21 -1.02
N MET A 70 5.36 -9.41 -0.31
CA MET A 70 4.44 -8.33 0.07
C MET A 70 5.13 -7.22 0.86
N TRP A 71 5.97 -7.58 1.85
CA TRP A 71 6.71 -6.61 2.65
C TRP A 71 7.77 -5.86 1.85
N TRP A 72 8.45 -6.52 0.90
CA TRP A 72 9.34 -5.86 -0.04
C TRP A 72 8.59 -4.88 -0.94
N GLY A 73 7.45 -5.29 -1.49
CA GLY A 73 6.57 -4.42 -2.28
C GLY A 73 6.10 -3.20 -1.48
N PHE A 74 5.72 -3.41 -0.21
CA PHE A 74 5.35 -2.33 0.69
C PHE A 74 6.51 -1.38 0.98
N ALA A 75 7.71 -1.89 1.26
CA ALA A 75 8.88 -1.05 1.51
C ALA A 75 9.21 -0.15 0.31
N LEU A 76 9.16 -0.72 -0.90
CA LEU A 76 9.33 0.04 -2.15
C LEU A 76 8.22 1.10 -2.31
N ASN A 77 6.96 0.71 -2.10
CA ASN A 77 5.81 1.61 -2.23
C ASN A 77 5.87 2.77 -1.21
N PHE A 78 6.26 2.48 0.03
CA PHE A 78 6.41 3.45 1.10
C PHE A 78 7.53 4.44 0.80
N ALA A 79 8.73 3.96 0.46
CA ALA A 79 9.88 4.82 0.18
C ALA A 79 9.60 5.78 -0.99
N THR A 80 9.05 5.25 -2.08
CA THR A 80 8.66 6.08 -3.24
C THR A 80 7.48 6.99 -2.93
N GLY A 81 6.53 6.55 -2.11
CA GLY A 81 5.40 7.36 -1.65
C GLY A 81 5.84 8.55 -0.80
N MET A 82 6.89 8.38 0.02
CA MET A 82 7.50 9.48 0.76
C MET A 82 8.14 10.50 -0.19
N LEU A 83 8.89 10.06 -1.21
CA LEU A 83 9.46 10.97 -2.22
C LEU A 83 8.36 11.76 -2.95
N LEU A 84 7.28 11.09 -3.35
CA LEU A 84 6.14 11.76 -3.97
C LEU A 84 5.48 12.74 -3.01
N PHE A 85 5.32 12.38 -1.74
CA PHE A 85 4.78 13.29 -0.73
C PHE A 85 5.67 14.52 -0.56
N MET A 86 6.99 14.35 -0.43
CA MET A 86 7.94 15.44 -0.26
C MET A 86 7.88 16.44 -1.43
N ALA A 87 7.70 15.97 -2.66
CA ALA A 87 7.63 16.82 -3.85
C ALA A 87 6.43 17.79 -3.87
N ASP A 88 5.39 17.52 -3.09
CA ASP A 88 4.15 18.30 -3.04
C ASP A 88 3.46 18.14 -1.66
N ALA A 89 4.23 18.40 -0.61
CA ALA A 89 3.87 18.01 0.75
C ALA A 89 2.73 18.87 1.30
N THR A 90 2.75 20.17 1.02
CA THR A 90 1.72 21.11 1.49
C THR A 90 0.37 20.83 0.85
N ALA A 91 0.31 20.63 -0.47
CA ALA A 91 -0.94 20.31 -1.15
C ALA A 91 -1.51 18.97 -0.68
N LYS A 92 -0.69 17.92 -0.60
CA LYS A 92 -1.15 16.59 -0.17
C LYS A 92 -1.62 16.56 1.28
N ALA A 93 -0.92 17.24 2.19
CA ALA A 93 -1.33 17.34 3.58
C ALA A 93 -2.61 18.18 3.76
N GLY A 94 -2.92 19.07 2.83
CA GLY A 94 -4.18 19.82 2.83
C GLY A 94 -5.41 18.99 2.47
N GLN A 95 -5.23 17.83 1.83
CA GLN A 95 -6.34 17.02 1.34
C GLN A 95 -6.80 15.98 2.38
N THR A 96 -8.07 16.03 2.80
CA THR A 96 -8.65 15.02 3.71
C THR A 96 -8.52 13.59 3.16
N VAL A 97 -8.63 13.43 1.83
CA VAL A 97 -8.53 12.13 1.16
C VAL A 97 -7.13 11.48 1.32
N PHE A 98 -6.08 12.27 1.53
CA PHE A 98 -4.74 11.74 1.83
C PHE A 98 -4.73 10.98 3.16
N TYR A 99 -5.39 11.53 4.20
CA TYR A 99 -5.49 10.88 5.50
C TYR A 99 -6.35 9.61 5.44
N VAL A 100 -7.44 9.63 4.66
CA VAL A 100 -8.25 8.43 4.40
C VAL A 100 -7.40 7.32 3.77
N LYS A 101 -6.55 7.68 2.79
CA LYS A 101 -5.61 6.73 2.18
C LYS A 101 -4.64 6.15 3.22
N LEU A 102 -4.00 7.00 4.03
CA LEU A 102 -3.04 6.55 5.04
C LEU A 102 -3.68 5.65 6.11
N ALA A 103 -4.87 6.01 6.60
CA ALA A 103 -5.62 5.20 7.55
C ALA A 103 -5.98 3.84 6.95
N SER A 104 -6.46 3.82 5.70
CA SER A 104 -6.80 2.59 4.99
C SER A 104 -5.59 1.66 4.86
N ILE A 105 -4.43 2.20 4.47
CA ILE A 105 -3.18 1.44 4.36
C ILE A 105 -2.75 0.90 5.74
N ALA A 106 -2.76 1.74 6.78
CA ALA A 106 -2.35 1.32 8.11
C ALA A 106 -3.19 0.14 8.64
N ILE A 107 -4.51 0.24 8.52
CA ILE A 107 -5.43 -0.83 8.93
C ILE A 107 -5.23 -2.08 8.04
N ALA A 108 -5.05 -1.92 6.73
CA ALA A 108 -4.82 -3.04 5.82
C ALA A 108 -3.55 -3.82 6.17
N LEU A 109 -2.47 -3.13 6.54
CA LEU A 109 -1.22 -3.77 6.98
C LEU A 109 -1.38 -4.52 8.30
N MET A 110 -2.15 -3.97 9.25
CA MET A 110 -2.48 -4.68 10.49
C MET A 110 -3.27 -5.96 10.19
N VAL A 111 -4.28 -5.88 9.33
CA VAL A 111 -5.07 -7.03 8.87
C VAL A 111 -4.17 -8.08 8.20
N ALA A 112 -3.31 -7.67 7.28
CA ALA A 112 -2.35 -8.54 6.59
C ALA A 112 -1.39 -9.22 7.59
N ARG A 113 -0.90 -8.48 8.59
CA ARG A 113 -0.02 -9.05 9.63
C ARG A 113 -0.76 -10.06 10.50
N THR A 114 -1.99 -9.78 10.92
CA THR A 114 -2.83 -10.71 11.69
C THR A 114 -3.10 -11.98 10.88
N MET A 115 -3.45 -11.85 9.59
CA MET A 115 -3.65 -13.00 8.71
C MET A 115 -2.36 -13.82 8.55
N SER A 116 -1.23 -13.16 8.30
CA SER A 116 0.08 -13.80 8.18
C SER A 116 0.41 -14.62 9.43
N THR A 117 0.29 -14.04 10.63
CA THR A 117 0.58 -14.75 11.89
C THR A 117 -0.32 -15.97 12.07
N ARG A 118 -1.63 -15.82 11.86
CA ARG A 118 -2.59 -16.93 12.03
C ARG A 118 -2.35 -18.05 11.03
N LEU A 119 -2.09 -17.68 9.77
CA LEU A 119 -1.76 -18.63 8.72
C LEU A 119 -0.46 -19.38 9.01
N HIS A 120 0.46 -18.88 9.83
CA HIS A 120 1.68 -19.62 10.23
C HIS A 120 1.47 -20.50 11.48
N GLN A 121 0.46 -20.21 12.29
CA GLN A 121 0.21 -20.92 13.55
C GLN A 121 -0.75 -22.11 13.40
N ASP A 122 -1.64 -22.09 12.40
CA ASP A 122 -2.67 -23.10 12.25
C ASP A 122 -2.79 -23.57 10.79
N ASP A 123 -2.67 -24.89 10.59
CA ASP A 123 -2.87 -25.59 9.31
C ASP A 123 -4.31 -26.16 9.18
N GLY A 124 -5.16 -25.92 10.18
CA GLY A 124 -6.54 -26.40 10.26
C GLY A 124 -7.51 -25.69 9.31
N PRO A 125 -8.82 -25.99 9.45
CA PRO A 125 -9.87 -25.38 8.63
C PRO A 125 -9.86 -23.85 8.72
N ILE A 126 -10.20 -23.18 7.61
CA ILE A 126 -10.29 -21.72 7.57
C ILE A 126 -11.36 -21.23 8.56
N ALA A 127 -10.91 -20.60 9.64
CA ALA A 127 -11.78 -19.99 10.62
C ALA A 127 -12.59 -18.82 10.01
N ALA A 128 -13.85 -18.64 10.43
CA ALA A 128 -14.75 -17.61 9.89
C ALA A 128 -14.18 -16.19 10.00
N ASN A 129 -13.38 -15.93 11.05
CA ASN A 129 -12.70 -14.66 11.26
C ASN A 129 -11.67 -14.33 10.15
N LEU A 130 -11.01 -15.32 9.53
CA LEU A 130 -10.08 -15.08 8.42
C LEU A 130 -10.82 -14.63 7.15
N LYS A 131 -12.05 -15.11 6.92
CA LYS A 131 -12.89 -14.64 5.81
C LYS A 131 -13.29 -13.18 6.00
N THR A 132 -13.68 -12.79 7.22
CA THR A 132 -13.98 -11.38 7.54
C THR A 132 -12.76 -10.48 7.33
N LEU A 133 -11.58 -10.93 7.78
CA LEU A 133 -10.33 -10.19 7.56
C LEU A 133 -9.99 -10.06 6.07
N ALA A 134 -10.21 -11.10 5.27
CA ALA A 134 -10.02 -11.05 3.82
C ALA A 134 -10.95 -10.02 3.13
N ILE A 135 -12.23 -9.99 3.49
CA ILE A 135 -13.17 -8.98 2.97
C ILE A 135 -12.73 -7.57 3.35
N LEU A 136 -12.37 -7.39 4.63
CA LEU A 136 -11.91 -6.10 5.13
C LEU A 136 -10.63 -5.64 4.42
N SER A 137 -9.67 -6.54 4.20
CA SER A 137 -8.44 -6.29 3.44
C SER A 137 -8.75 -5.78 2.02
N LEU A 138 -9.63 -6.49 1.29
CA LEU A 138 -10.06 -6.08 -0.06
C LEU A 138 -10.69 -4.69 -0.08
N LEU A 139 -11.58 -4.39 0.87
CA LEU A 139 -12.22 -3.07 0.98
C LEU A 139 -11.21 -1.96 1.29
N LEU A 140 -10.27 -2.20 2.22
CA LEU A 140 -9.25 -1.22 2.60
C LEU A 140 -8.27 -0.94 1.46
N TRP A 141 -7.80 -1.95 0.76
CA TRP A 141 -6.92 -1.75 -0.41
C TRP A 141 -7.64 -1.05 -1.55
N THR A 142 -8.90 -1.41 -1.81
CA THR A 142 -9.74 -0.70 -2.79
C THR A 142 -9.91 0.77 -2.41
N GLY A 143 -10.24 1.04 -1.14
CA GLY A 143 -10.36 2.40 -0.60
C GLY A 143 -9.07 3.20 -0.72
N ALA A 144 -7.92 2.59 -0.43
CA ALA A 144 -6.60 3.22 -0.57
C ALA A 144 -6.26 3.55 -2.04
N ILE A 145 -6.61 2.69 -2.99
CA ILE A 145 -6.41 2.92 -4.43
C ILE A 145 -7.33 4.04 -4.93
N VAL A 146 -8.62 3.99 -4.57
CA VAL A 146 -9.61 5.01 -4.92
C VAL A 146 -9.20 6.37 -4.37
N ALA A 147 -8.89 6.46 -3.07
CA ALA A 147 -8.36 7.67 -2.45
C ALA A 147 -7.07 8.15 -3.13
N GLY A 148 -6.18 7.21 -3.47
CA GLY A 148 -4.98 7.43 -4.27
C GLY A 148 -5.25 8.14 -5.59
N ARG A 149 -6.28 7.71 -6.31
CA ARG A 149 -6.66 8.33 -7.58
C ARG A 149 -7.41 9.64 -7.42
N LEU A 150 -8.29 9.77 -6.43
CA LEU A 150 -9.01 11.02 -6.16
C LEU A 150 -8.05 12.18 -5.87
N MET A 151 -6.94 11.95 -5.17
CA MET A 151 -5.92 12.98 -4.92
C MET A 151 -5.33 13.63 -6.18
N ALA A 152 -5.41 12.97 -7.34
CA ALA A 152 -4.91 13.54 -8.60
C ALA A 152 -5.93 14.49 -9.26
N TYR A 153 -7.18 14.53 -8.77
CA TYR A 153 -8.29 15.26 -9.37
C TYR A 153 -8.92 16.30 -8.42
N LEU A 154 -8.59 16.24 -7.13
CA LEU A 154 -8.98 17.20 -6.09
C LEU A 154 -7.81 18.13 -5.78
#